data_AF-A0A672K885-F1
#
_entry.id   AF-A0A672K885-F1
#
_cell.length_a   1.000
_cell.length_b   1.000
_cell.length_c   1.000
_cell.angle_alpha   90.00
_cell.angle_beta   90.00
_cell.angle_gamma   90.00
#
_symmetry.space_group_name_H-M   'P 1'
#
loop_
_entity.id
_entity.type
_entity.pdbx_description
1 polymer ?
#
loop_
_entity_poly.entity_id
_entity_poly.type
_entity_poly.pdbx_seq_one_letter_code
_entity_poly.pdbx_strand_id
1 'polypeptide(L)'
;MERCVLLLILITISGVFADSIEPKNKDDIIRREGESVTLSCTYDASSNYAMLYWYRQYPNREPQYLLRKGARSWNREEDIPDPRFQSITSESSTELTIKSVTLSDSALYYCALRVGAQ
;
A
#
# COMPACT_ATOMS: atom_id res chain seq x y z
N MET A 1 -9.18 9.32 -56.72
CA MET A 1 -10.09 9.13 -55.57
C MET A 1 -9.61 7.91 -54.81
N GLU A 2 -8.58 8.08 -53.99
CA GLU A 2 -8.08 7.02 -53.13
C GLU A 2 -9.02 6.91 -51.94
N ARG A 3 -9.72 5.78 -51.84
CA ARG A 3 -10.65 5.52 -50.75
C ARG A 3 -9.81 5.28 -49.50
N CYS A 4 -9.69 6.30 -48.66
CA CYS A 4 -9.10 6.19 -47.33
C CYS A 4 -9.99 5.25 -46.50
N VAL A 5 -9.56 3.99 -46.32
CA VAL A 5 -10.25 3.02 -45.47
C VAL A 5 -9.78 3.26 -44.04
N LEU A 6 -10.62 3.91 -43.22
CA LEU A 6 -10.42 4.03 -41.79
C LEU A 6 -10.67 2.67 -41.12
N LEU A 7 -9.60 1.93 -40.82
CA LEU A 7 -9.65 0.75 -39.96
C LEU A 7 -9.78 1.20 -38.50
N LEU A 8 -11.02 1.26 -37.99
CA LEU A 8 -11.28 1.39 -36.56
C LEU A 8 -11.02 0.03 -35.88
N ILE A 9 -9.81 -0.17 -35.37
CA ILE A 9 -9.53 -1.31 -34.48
C ILE A 9 -10.23 -1.01 -33.15
N LEU A 10 -11.39 -1.62 -32.92
CA LEU A 10 -12.00 -1.71 -31.60
C LEU A 10 -11.18 -2.69 -30.77
N ILE A 11 -10.11 -2.19 -30.13
CA ILE A 11 -9.40 -2.96 -29.11
C ILE A 11 -10.38 -3.11 -27.95
N THR A 12 -11.03 -4.26 -27.83
CA THR A 12 -11.69 -4.64 -26.59
C THR A 12 -10.59 -4.87 -25.57
N ILE A 13 -10.25 -3.85 -24.80
CA ILE A 13 -9.41 -4.00 -23.62
C ILE A 13 -10.23 -4.89 -22.68
N SER A 14 -10.01 -6.20 -22.76
CA SER A 14 -10.34 -7.09 -21.67
C SER A 14 -9.44 -6.64 -20.53
N GLY A 15 -10.00 -5.82 -19.63
CA GLY A 15 -9.29 -5.38 -18.45
C GLY A 15 -8.85 -6.62 -17.69
N VAL A 16 -7.55 -6.86 -17.61
CA VAL A 16 -7.00 -7.82 -16.67
C VAL A 16 -7.13 -7.15 -15.31
N PHE A 17 -8.01 -7.67 -14.44
CA PHE A 17 -8.06 -7.26 -13.04
C PHE A 17 -6.81 -7.81 -12.35
N ALA A 18 -5.71 -7.06 -12.42
CA ALA A 18 -4.48 -7.37 -11.71
C ALA A 18 -4.54 -6.74 -10.30
N ASP A 19 -4.04 -7.47 -9.31
CA ASP A 19 -3.88 -6.92 -7.96
C ASP A 19 -2.87 -5.77 -8.00
N SER A 20 -3.14 -4.70 -7.28
CA SER A 20 -2.28 -3.51 -7.25
C SER A 20 -2.25 -2.87 -5.87
N ILE A 21 -1.15 -2.18 -5.55
CA ILE A 21 -1.03 -1.36 -4.36
C ILE A 21 -0.15 -0.14 -4.66
N GLU A 22 -0.63 1.04 -4.29
CA GLU A 22 0.06 2.30 -4.56
C GLU A 22 -0.06 3.26 -3.38
N PRO A 23 0.97 4.09 -3.12
CA PRO A 23 0.90 5.13 -2.10
C PRO A 23 -0.12 6.21 -2.51
N LYS A 24 -0.95 6.64 -1.56
CA LYS A 24 -1.98 7.67 -1.78
C LYS A 24 -1.36 9.05 -2.03
N ASN A 25 -0.20 9.31 -1.43
CA ASN A 25 0.60 10.50 -1.67
C ASN A 25 2.02 10.08 -2.07
N LYS A 26 2.57 10.69 -3.12
CA LYS A 26 3.94 10.45 -3.61
C LYS A 26 4.94 11.51 -3.15
N ASP A 27 4.46 12.56 -2.49
CA ASP A 27 5.29 13.61 -1.91
C ASP A 27 5.89 13.19 -0.57
N ASP A 28 7.03 13.79 -0.25
CA ASP A 28 7.67 13.62 1.06
C ASP A 28 6.78 14.19 2.18
N ILE A 29 6.70 13.44 3.28
CA ILE A 29 5.94 13.86 4.46
C ILE A 29 6.91 14.27 5.57
N ILE A 30 6.91 15.57 5.88
CA ILE A 30 7.75 16.15 6.93
C ILE A 30 6.92 16.36 8.19
N ARG A 31 7.42 15.91 9.34
CA ARG A 31 6.82 16.10 10.67
C ARG A 31 7.87 16.48 11.70
N ARG A 32 7.44 17.15 12.76
CA ARG A 32 8.33 17.47 13.89
C ARG A 32 8.43 16.29 14.84
N GLU A 33 9.55 16.19 15.54
CA GLU A 33 9.72 15.16 16.56
C GLU A 33 8.61 15.23 17.61
N GLY A 34 8.16 14.06 18.07
CA GLY A 34 7.05 13.91 19.01
C GLY A 34 5.66 13.98 18.37
N GLU A 35 5.52 14.47 17.13
CA GLU A 35 4.26 14.42 16.38
C GLU A 35 3.95 12.98 15.91
N SER A 36 2.71 12.75 15.47
CA SER A 36 2.34 11.51 14.78
C SER A 36 2.28 11.73 13.27
N VAL A 37 2.64 10.71 12.50
CA VAL A 37 2.51 10.70 11.04
C VAL A 37 1.64 9.53 10.61
N THR A 38 0.82 9.74 9.58
CA THR A 38 0.03 8.68 8.95
C THR A 38 0.41 8.59 7.47
N LEU A 39 0.84 7.40 7.06
CA LEU A 39 1.13 7.03 5.69
C LEU A 39 -0.04 6.19 5.18
N SER A 40 -0.38 6.29 3.90
CA SER A 40 -1.56 5.63 3.33
C SER A 40 -1.25 5.05 1.96
N CYS A 41 -1.72 3.82 1.72
CA CYS A 41 -1.73 3.19 0.42
C CYS A 41 -3.14 2.74 0.05
N THR A 42 -3.47 2.83 -1.23
CA THR A 42 -4.67 2.25 -1.82
C THR A 42 -4.31 0.96 -2.54
N TYR A 43 -5.18 -0.03 -2.49
CA TYR A 43 -4.97 -1.31 -3.15
C TYR A 43 -6.25 -1.79 -3.84
N ASP A 44 -6.06 -2.50 -4.95
CA ASP A 44 -7.10 -3.30 -5.59
C ASP A 44 -6.67 -4.77 -5.51
N ALA A 45 -7.60 -5.63 -5.11
CA ALA A 45 -7.33 -7.03 -4.87
C ALA A 45 -8.51 -7.87 -5.36
N SER A 46 -8.18 -8.89 -6.15
CA SER A 46 -9.09 -9.88 -6.71
C SER A 46 -9.68 -10.84 -5.66
N SER A 47 -9.06 -10.93 -4.47
CA SER A 47 -9.45 -11.82 -3.39
C SER A 47 -10.07 -11.09 -2.19
N ASN A 48 -11.03 -11.72 -1.52
CA ASN A 48 -11.54 -11.26 -0.23
C ASN A 48 -10.55 -11.49 0.93
N TYR A 49 -9.44 -12.16 0.66
CA TYR A 49 -8.36 -12.38 1.61
C TYR A 49 -7.18 -11.51 1.23
N ALA A 50 -7.03 -10.37 1.91
CA ALA A 50 -5.94 -9.42 1.65
C ALA A 50 -5.10 -9.24 2.92
N MET A 51 -3.78 -9.41 2.79
CA MET A 51 -2.81 -9.16 3.85
C MET A 51 -1.91 -8.01 3.44
N LEU A 52 -1.88 -6.96 4.26
CA LEU A 52 -1.16 -5.72 3.99
C LEU A 52 0.06 -5.64 4.90
N TYR A 53 1.19 -5.29 4.33
CA TYR A 53 2.47 -5.22 5.01
C TYR A 53 3.02 -3.82 4.94
N TRP A 54 3.71 -3.41 6.00
CA TRP A 54 4.48 -2.18 6.04
C TRP A 54 5.95 -2.49 6.30
N TYR A 55 6.81 -1.87 5.49
CA TYR A 55 8.26 -1.95 5.60
C TYR A 55 8.86 -0.55 5.68
N ARG A 56 10.03 -0.44 6.32
CA ARG A 56 10.86 0.76 6.34
C ARG A 56 12.22 0.46 5.75
N GLN A 57 12.71 1.35 4.91
CA GLN A 57 14.04 1.26 4.32
C GLN A 57 14.84 2.52 4.62
N TYR A 58 15.95 2.35 5.33
CA TYR A 58 16.95 3.39 5.48
C TYR A 58 17.81 3.51 4.21
N PRO A 59 18.43 4.67 3.95
CA PRO A 59 19.33 4.83 2.82
C PRO A 59 20.39 3.73 2.75
N ASN A 60 20.51 3.07 1.59
CA ASN A 60 21.46 1.98 1.33
C ASN A 60 21.30 0.74 2.24
N ARG A 61 20.10 0.51 2.78
CA ARG A 61 19.76 -0.69 3.56
C ARG A 61 18.64 -1.47 2.88
N GLU A 62 18.49 -2.72 3.25
CA GLU A 62 17.36 -3.56 2.89
C GLU A 62 16.05 -3.09 3.58
N PRO A 63 14.88 -3.32 2.97
CA PRO A 63 13.60 -3.09 3.64
C PRO A 63 13.45 -3.94 4.90
N GLN A 64 13.07 -3.29 5.99
CA GLN A 64 12.85 -3.87 7.31
C GLN A 64 11.36 -4.00 7.57
N TYR A 65 10.91 -5.18 7.95
CA TYR A 65 9.51 -5.43 8.32
C TYR A 65 9.12 -4.60 9.55
N LEU A 66 7.97 -3.93 9.48
CA LEU A 66 7.39 -3.19 10.61
C LEU A 66 6.19 -3.92 11.20
N LEU A 67 5.21 -4.25 10.35
CA LEU A 67 3.95 -4.88 10.75
C LEU A 67 3.21 -5.47 9.55
N ARG A 68 2.19 -6.29 9.84
CA ARG A 68 1.13 -6.66 8.90
C ARG A 68 -0.25 -6.54 9.53
N LYS A 69 -1.25 -6.27 8.69
CA LYS A 69 -2.66 -6.29 9.06
C LYS A 69 -3.49 -6.86 7.92
N GLY A 70 -4.35 -7.81 8.24
CA GLY A 70 -5.32 -8.36 7.31
C GLY A 70 -6.46 -7.38 7.08
N ALA A 71 -7.01 -7.40 5.88
CA ALA A 71 -8.19 -6.63 5.48
C ALA A 71 -9.29 -7.56 5.00
N ARG A 72 -10.50 -7.01 4.78
CA ARG A 72 -11.66 -7.76 4.31
C ARG A 72 -11.94 -8.97 5.21
N SER A 73 -11.95 -10.19 4.68
CA SER A 73 -12.18 -11.42 5.45
C SER A 73 -11.06 -11.76 6.45
N TRP A 74 -9.85 -11.20 6.29
CA TRP A 74 -8.73 -11.35 7.23
C TRP A 74 -8.62 -10.19 8.23
N ASN A 75 -9.65 -9.36 8.42
CA ASN A 75 -9.59 -8.16 9.27
C ASN A 75 -9.22 -8.38 10.75
N ARG A 76 -9.21 -9.62 11.24
CA ARG A 76 -8.78 -9.99 12.60
C ARG A 76 -7.31 -10.40 12.69
N GLU A 77 -6.65 -10.62 11.56
CA GLU A 77 -5.25 -11.03 11.52
C GLU A 77 -4.35 -9.80 11.61
N GLU A 78 -3.43 -9.80 12.57
CA GLU A 78 -2.43 -8.74 12.69
C GLU A 78 -1.16 -9.25 13.38
N ASP A 79 -0.05 -8.59 13.05
CA ASP A 79 1.20 -8.69 13.79
C ASP A 79 1.82 -7.29 13.80
N ILE A 80 1.77 -6.63 14.97
CA ILE A 80 2.22 -5.26 15.20
C ILE A 80 3.17 -5.28 16.41
N PRO A 81 4.48 -5.55 16.21
CA PRO A 81 5.42 -5.73 17.31
C PRO A 81 5.77 -4.46 18.10
N ASP A 82 5.82 -3.30 17.43
CA ASP A 82 6.14 -2.01 18.07
C ASP A 82 4.83 -1.25 18.42
N PRO A 83 4.57 -0.94 19.71
CA PRO A 83 3.36 -0.24 20.14
C PRO A 83 3.24 1.22 19.64
N ARG A 84 4.33 1.80 19.12
CA ARG A 84 4.28 3.11 18.45
C ARG A 84 3.59 3.03 17.10
N PHE A 85 3.52 1.85 16.49
CA PHE A 85 2.86 1.66 15.21
C PHE A 85 1.40 1.25 15.39
N GLN A 86 0.57 1.76 14.50
CA GLN A 86 -0.82 1.35 14.37
C GLN A 86 -1.13 1.17 12.89
N SER A 87 -2.01 0.22 12.57
CA SER A 87 -2.49 0.07 11.21
C SER A 87 -4.01 -0.03 11.17
N ILE A 88 -4.59 0.66 10.19
CA ILE A 88 -6.00 0.63 9.88
C ILE A 88 -6.13 0.16 8.43
N THR A 89 -7.05 -0.77 8.19
CA THR A 89 -7.31 -1.32 6.86
C THR A 89 -8.78 -1.13 6.51
N SER A 90 -9.06 -0.86 5.23
CA SER A 90 -10.39 -0.86 4.66
C SER A 90 -10.47 -1.86 3.50
N GLU A 91 -11.59 -1.85 2.77
CA GLU A 91 -11.79 -2.66 1.56
C GLU A 91 -10.75 -2.40 0.45
N SER A 92 -10.14 -1.21 0.44
CA SER A 92 -9.23 -0.78 -0.62
C SER A 92 -8.10 0.13 -0.15
N SER A 93 -7.86 0.23 1.17
CA SER A 93 -6.74 1.01 1.70
C SER A 93 -6.09 0.38 2.93
N THR A 94 -4.83 0.74 3.16
CA THR A 94 -4.11 0.50 4.41
C THR A 94 -3.43 1.79 4.84
N GLU A 95 -3.43 2.03 6.14
CA GLU A 95 -2.75 3.14 6.78
C GLU A 95 -1.75 2.62 7.80
N LEU A 96 -0.60 3.29 7.90
CA LEU A 96 0.38 3.14 8.97
C LEU A 96 0.46 4.47 9.71
N THR A 97 0.12 4.45 11.00
CA THR A 97 0.36 5.57 11.90
C THR A 97 1.56 5.28 12.78
N ILE A 98 2.52 6.19 12.79
CA ILE A 98 3.69 6.16 13.68
C ILE A 98 3.50 7.26 14.71
N LYS A 99 3.42 6.88 15.98
CA LYS A 99 3.28 7.81 17.10
C LYS A 99 4.64 8.33 17.55
N SER A 100 4.67 9.60 17.95
CA SER A 100 5.82 10.25 18.56
C SER A 100 7.10 9.99 17.78
N VAL A 101 7.09 10.42 16.51
CA VAL A 101 8.20 10.21 15.59
C VAL A 101 9.49 10.85 16.11
N THR A 102 10.61 10.22 15.80
CA THR A 102 11.96 10.72 16.10
C THR A 102 12.74 10.90 14.80
N LEU A 103 13.90 11.54 14.85
CA LEU A 103 14.80 11.60 13.69
C LEU A 103 15.13 10.22 13.11
N SER A 104 15.19 9.18 13.96
CA SER A 104 15.47 7.80 13.54
C SER A 104 14.32 7.17 12.74
N ASP A 105 13.13 7.76 12.72
CA ASP A 105 12.01 7.29 11.90
C ASP A 105 12.05 7.88 10.48
N SER A 106 13.01 8.76 10.16
CA SER A 106 13.20 9.32 8.81
C SER A 106 13.75 8.26 7.86
N ALA A 107 12.91 7.80 6.93
CA ALA A 107 13.20 6.70 6.02
C ALA A 107 12.18 6.65 4.87
N LEU A 108 12.42 5.77 3.90
CA LEU A 108 11.42 5.40 2.91
C LEU A 108 10.51 4.30 3.48
N TYR A 109 9.21 4.42 3.25
CA TYR A 109 8.23 3.45 3.74
C TYR A 109 7.51 2.81 2.57
N TYR A 110 7.40 1.48 2.62
CA TYR A 110 6.77 0.68 1.59
C TYR A 110 5.54 -0.01 2.16
N CYS A 111 4.48 -0.04 1.37
CA CYS A 111 3.34 -0.91 1.56
C CYS A 111 3.39 -2.06 0.55
N ALA A 112 2.98 -3.25 0.96
CA ALA A 112 2.88 -4.40 0.07
C ALA A 112 1.57 -5.16 0.32
N LEU A 113 1.05 -5.77 -0.74
CA LEU A 113 -0.17 -6.56 -0.74
C LEU A 113 0.17 -8.03 -1.01
N ARG A 114 -0.39 -8.93 -0.22
CA ARG A 114 -0.51 -10.35 -0.55
C ARG A 114 -1.98 -10.72 -0.58
N VAL A 115 -2.43 -11.30 -1.68
CA VAL A 115 -3.77 -11.90 -1.80
C VAL A 115 -3.73 -13.39 -1.42
N GLY A 116 -4.73 -13.84 -0.68
CA GLY A 116 -4.97 -15.25 -0.39
C GLY A 116 -5.74 -15.93 -1.53
N ALA A 117 -5.56 -17.24 -1.68
CA ALA A 117 -6.44 -18.05 -2.51
C ALA A 117 -7.86 -18.06 -1.92
N GLN A 118 -8.87 -18.06 -2.77
CA GLN A 118 -10.28 -18.19 -2.39
C GLN A 118 -10.64 -19.65 -2.16
#